data_AF-A0A831YTS0-F1
#
_entry.id   AF-A0A831YTS0-F1
#
_cell.length_a   1.000
_cell.length_b   1.000
_cell.length_c   1.000
_cell.angle_alpha   90.00
_cell.angle_beta   90.00
_cell.angle_gamma   90.00
#
_symmetry.space_group_name_H-M   'P 1'
#
loop_
_entity.id
_entity.type
_entity.pdbx_description
1 polymer ?
#
loop_
_entity_poly.entity_id
_entity_poly.type
_entity_poly.pdbx_seq_one_letter_code
_entity_poly.pdbx_strand_id
1 'polypeptide(L)'
;MAVSFSRKPSHSVAVSADARGHGDLRAKILAAAANPFIGAAAAALLFLLSLALLVLLTGDPNKGSPLVRVALDKIGATKSIPQGWREALVAEGDQEAPLLPGALDLSNLPFLGRPEPTEAETPAIVAPPPAASATGPLPPAPIAGLYTPGPGGGVLPVIAPDGRTAFEAYARPFTADGRPKVALVIGGLGLNPQTTRAAIETLPPEITLSFAPYAEGLQGWIDLARANGHEVLLEAPMEPVDYPANDPGPYTLITANRPEDTVRKLEWLMSRATGYYGLTNYLGSRFVTSDTAMTTFTLALKARGLAFIDDGQASLRGGPIPRASADRIIDDELAAGSIDGQLKMLESGAAGRGQALGSGFAYPVTINQVRLWAAGLSGRGLQLAPASAMAKR
;
A
#
# COMPACT_ATOMS: atom_id res chain seq x y z
N MET A 1 68.46 31.24 16.49
CA MET A 1 67.15 31.91 16.37
C MET A 1 66.10 30.93 16.89
N ALA A 2 65.24 31.18 17.88
CA ALA A 2 65.02 32.30 18.79
C ALA A 2 64.12 31.79 19.95
N VAL A 3 64.51 32.08 21.20
CA VAL A 3 63.69 32.63 22.31
C VAL A 3 62.49 31.79 22.81
N SER A 4 62.59 31.07 23.95
CA SER A 4 62.27 31.47 25.36
C SER A 4 60.77 31.35 25.74
N PHE A 5 60.27 31.27 26.99
CA PHE A 5 60.69 31.53 28.39
C PHE A 5 59.88 30.57 29.31
N SER A 6 60.41 29.96 30.39
CA SER A 6 60.51 30.50 31.78
C SER A 6 59.14 30.79 32.43
N ARG A 7 58.75 30.46 33.67
CA ARG A 7 59.46 30.27 34.96
C ARG A 7 58.40 29.84 36.03
N LYS A 8 58.78 29.04 37.03
CA LYS A 8 58.19 29.02 38.42
C LYS A 8 58.25 30.46 39.03
N PRO A 9 57.62 30.85 40.19
CA PRO A 9 57.44 30.06 41.42
C PRO A 9 56.29 30.45 42.42
N SER A 10 56.28 29.71 43.55
CA SER A 10 56.13 30.14 44.96
C SER A 10 54.80 30.55 45.59
N HIS A 11 54.50 29.80 46.66
CA HIS A 11 53.62 30.11 47.80
C HIS A 11 53.96 31.40 48.56
N SER A 12 52.93 32.03 49.13
CA SER A 12 52.97 32.68 50.46
C SER A 12 51.57 32.58 51.11
N VAL A 13 51.47 31.88 52.24
CA VAL A 13 51.32 32.36 53.63
C VAL A 13 49.85 32.61 54.06
N ALA A 14 49.53 31.97 55.18
CA ALA A 14 48.25 31.91 55.90
C ALA A 14 47.77 33.27 56.48
N VAL A 15 46.51 33.32 56.94
CA VAL A 15 46.10 33.73 58.30
C VAL A 15 44.59 33.45 58.50
N SER A 16 44.28 33.03 59.72
CA SER A 16 43.01 32.56 60.26
C SER A 16 41.98 33.65 60.61
N ALA A 17 40.78 33.15 60.99
CA ALA A 17 39.89 33.65 62.05
C ALA A 17 38.59 34.39 61.64
N ASP A 18 37.50 33.61 61.67
CA ASP A 18 36.35 33.71 62.60
C ASP A 18 35.37 34.91 62.58
N ALA A 19 34.12 34.54 62.91
CA ALA A 19 32.98 35.32 63.42
C ALA A 19 31.98 36.03 62.46
N ARG A 20 30.76 35.46 62.47
CA ARG A 20 29.42 36.10 62.71
C ARG A 20 29.03 37.30 61.82
N GLY A 21 27.91 37.33 61.11
CA GLY A 21 26.55 36.91 61.47
C GLY A 21 25.60 38.12 61.33
N HIS A 22 24.53 37.97 60.53
CA HIS A 22 23.32 38.83 60.41
C HIS A 22 23.23 39.99 59.39
N GLY A 23 24.21 40.24 58.52
CA GLY A 23 24.06 41.18 57.38
C GLY A 23 23.73 40.55 56.02
N ASP A 24 23.86 39.22 55.91
CA ASP A 24 24.20 38.56 54.65
C ASP A 24 22.99 38.06 53.84
N LEU A 25 21.84 37.83 54.47
CA LEU A 25 20.65 37.30 53.76
C LEU A 25 19.97 38.34 52.88
N ARG A 26 19.80 39.57 53.37
CA ARG A 26 19.14 40.65 52.59
C ARG A 26 19.98 41.08 51.40
N ALA A 27 21.31 41.11 51.55
CA ALA A 27 22.24 41.42 50.46
C ALA A 27 22.28 40.31 49.40
N LYS A 28 22.25 39.03 49.81
CA LYS A 28 22.20 37.88 48.89
C LYS A 28 20.87 37.78 48.13
N ILE A 29 19.75 38.12 48.76
CA ILE A 29 18.42 38.14 48.11
C ILE A 29 18.34 39.27 47.08
N LEU A 30 18.86 40.46 47.39
CA LEU A 30 18.89 41.59 46.45
C LEU A 30 19.85 41.33 45.27
N ALA A 31 20.98 40.65 45.51
CA ALA A 31 21.91 40.25 44.44
C ALA A 31 21.35 39.14 43.54
N ALA A 32 20.57 38.21 44.08
CA ALA A 32 19.88 37.19 43.29
C ALA A 32 18.75 37.77 42.42
N ALA A 33 18.06 38.81 42.90
CA ALA A 33 17.02 39.51 42.14
C ALA A 33 17.55 40.34 40.96
N ALA A 34 18.85 40.67 40.93
CA ALA A 34 19.49 41.41 39.84
C ALA A 34 19.90 40.53 38.64
N ASN A 35 19.74 39.21 38.74
CA ASN A 35 20.08 38.29 37.66
C ASN A 35 18.89 38.11 36.70
N PRO A 36 18.97 38.56 35.43
CA PRO A 36 17.84 38.55 34.49
C PRO A 36 17.26 37.15 34.25
N PHE A 37 18.07 36.10 34.41
CA PHE A 37 17.63 34.71 34.24
C PHE A 37 16.73 34.21 35.37
N ILE A 38 16.87 34.74 36.60
CA ILE A 38 16.03 34.36 37.74
C ILE A 38 14.63 34.97 37.59
N GLY A 39 14.54 36.21 37.10
CA GLY A 39 13.26 36.83 36.75
C GLY A 39 12.53 36.10 35.61
N ALA A 40 13.26 35.69 34.56
CA ALA A 40 12.71 34.91 33.46
C ALA A 40 12.21 33.52 33.90
N ALA A 41 12.96 32.84 34.79
CA ALA A 41 12.55 31.55 35.34
C ALA A 41 11.30 31.66 36.22
N ALA A 42 11.20 32.71 37.05
CA ALA A 42 10.02 32.95 37.86
C ALA A 42 8.77 33.26 37.01
N ALA A 43 8.93 34.03 35.92
CA ALA A 43 7.86 34.32 34.98
C ALA A 43 7.39 33.07 34.22
N ALA A 44 8.33 32.21 33.79
CA ALA A 44 8.00 30.93 33.14
C ALA A 44 7.25 29.98 34.08
N LEU A 45 7.64 29.94 35.36
CA LEU A 45 6.95 29.13 36.36
C LEU A 45 5.51 29.63 36.60
N LEU A 46 5.31 30.95 36.68
CA LEU A 46 3.98 31.56 36.82
C LEU A 46 3.11 31.31 35.59
N PHE A 47 3.68 31.32 34.39
CA PHE A 47 2.97 30.99 33.16
C PHE A 47 2.55 29.52 33.11
N LEU A 48 3.41 28.59 33.54
CA LEU A 48 3.05 27.17 33.62
C LEU A 48 1.98 26.90 34.68
N LEU A 49 2.03 27.60 35.81
CA LEU A 49 1.01 27.53 36.86
C LEU A 49 -0.34 28.09 36.39
N SER A 50 -0.34 29.21 35.67
CA SER A 50 -1.59 29.77 35.12
C SER A 50 -2.18 28.88 34.02
N LEU A 51 -1.34 28.28 33.18
CA LEU A 51 -1.76 27.31 32.16
C LEU A 51 -2.35 26.04 32.81
N ALA A 52 -1.70 25.50 33.85
CA ALA A 52 -2.22 24.36 34.59
C ALA A 52 -3.57 24.68 35.27
N LEU A 53 -3.71 25.88 35.84
CA LEU A 53 -4.95 26.34 36.45
C LEU A 53 -6.06 26.50 35.39
N LEU A 54 -5.75 27.02 34.20
CA LEU A 54 -6.67 27.10 33.07
C LEU A 54 -7.16 25.71 32.66
N VAL A 55 -6.26 24.74 32.50
CA VAL A 55 -6.61 23.35 32.15
C VAL A 55 -7.48 22.70 33.24
N LEU A 56 -7.22 22.98 34.52
CA LEU A 56 -8.04 22.49 35.64
C LEU A 56 -9.44 23.14 35.70
N LEU A 57 -9.56 24.42 35.33
CA LEU A 57 -10.85 25.14 35.32
C LEU A 57 -11.68 24.92 34.05
N THR A 58 -11.05 24.58 32.93
CA THR A 58 -11.73 24.44 31.62
C THR A 58 -11.78 23.00 31.10
N GLY A 59 -10.94 22.11 31.64
CA GLY A 59 -10.89 20.70 31.26
C GLY A 59 -11.94 19.89 32.01
N ASP A 60 -13.07 19.62 31.35
CA ASP A 60 -14.02 18.60 31.79
C ASP A 60 -13.56 17.23 31.26
N PRO A 61 -13.05 16.32 32.11
CA PRO A 61 -12.44 15.07 31.67
C PRO A 61 -13.41 14.08 31.01
N ASN A 62 -14.72 14.39 30.98
CA ASN A 62 -15.75 13.49 30.47
C ASN A 62 -16.46 13.98 29.17
N LYS A 63 -16.03 15.09 28.56
CA LYS A 63 -16.69 15.64 27.34
C LYS A 63 -16.23 15.03 26.00
N GLY A 64 -15.37 14.02 26.01
CA GLY A 64 -14.79 13.45 24.77
C GLY A 64 -15.54 12.29 24.11
N SER A 65 -16.35 11.51 24.84
CA SER A 65 -17.09 10.39 24.24
C SER A 65 -17.99 9.70 25.27
N PRO A 66 -19.33 9.69 25.11
CA PRO A 66 -20.16 8.76 25.87
C PRO A 66 -19.92 7.34 25.33
N LEU A 67 -18.99 6.62 25.93
CA LEU A 67 -18.81 5.18 25.69
C LEU A 67 -19.90 4.43 26.44
N VAL A 68 -21.02 4.18 25.76
CA VAL A 68 -22.02 3.21 26.23
C VAL A 68 -21.43 1.80 26.03
N ARG A 69 -20.87 1.22 27.10
CA ARG A 69 -20.48 -0.20 27.11
C ARG A 69 -21.70 -1.05 27.43
N VAL A 70 -22.32 -1.63 26.41
CA VAL A 70 -23.32 -2.69 26.59
C VAL A 70 -22.57 -4.01 26.72
N ALA A 71 -22.74 -4.67 27.87
CA ALA A 71 -22.19 -5.98 28.10
C ALA A 71 -23.06 -7.02 27.35
N LEU A 72 -22.46 -7.76 26.40
CA LEU A 72 -23.16 -8.77 25.58
C LEU A 72 -23.62 -10.00 26.38
N ASP A 73 -23.18 -10.16 27.62
CA ASP A 73 -23.58 -11.23 28.53
C ASP A 73 -25.03 -11.10 29.03
N LYS A 74 -25.68 -9.95 28.82
CA LYS A 74 -27.08 -9.71 29.25
C LYS A 74 -28.13 -9.67 28.14
N ILE A 75 -27.77 -9.89 26.87
CA ILE A 75 -28.76 -9.97 25.78
C ILE A 75 -29.30 -11.40 25.59
N GLY A 76 -28.61 -12.41 26.13
CA GLY A 76 -29.06 -13.81 26.09
C GLY A 76 -30.04 -14.23 27.19
N ALA A 77 -30.37 -13.36 28.15
CA ALA A 77 -31.08 -13.75 29.38
C ALA A 77 -32.30 -12.89 29.75
N THR A 78 -32.87 -12.11 28.81
CA THR A 78 -34.14 -11.40 29.05
C THR A 78 -35.27 -12.04 28.24
N LYS A 79 -36.12 -12.77 28.95
CA LYS A 79 -37.38 -13.37 28.48
C LYS A 79 -38.49 -12.33 28.22
N SER A 80 -38.13 -11.05 28.12
CA SER A 80 -39.02 -9.92 27.96
C SER A 80 -38.79 -9.32 26.58
N ILE A 81 -39.51 -9.84 25.59
CA ILE A 81 -39.56 -9.28 24.25
C ILE A 81 -40.23 -7.90 24.35
N PRO A 82 -39.67 -6.81 23.77
CA PRO A 82 -40.31 -5.50 23.78
C PRO A 82 -41.72 -5.58 23.16
N GLN A 83 -42.72 -5.04 23.85
CA GLN A 83 -44.08 -4.93 23.30
C GLN A 83 -44.03 -4.05 22.03
N GLY A 84 -44.57 -4.56 20.92
CA GLY A 84 -44.60 -3.86 19.63
C GLY A 84 -43.56 -4.28 18.58
N TRP A 85 -42.68 -5.25 18.86
CA TRP A 85 -41.73 -5.76 17.85
C TRP A 85 -42.40 -6.36 16.61
N ARG A 86 -43.62 -6.90 16.75
CA ARG A 86 -44.42 -7.42 15.63
C ARG A 86 -45.07 -6.31 14.81
N GLU A 87 -45.33 -5.16 15.40
CA GLU A 87 -45.92 -4.00 14.72
C GLU A 87 -44.87 -3.21 13.91
N ALA A 88 -43.57 -3.38 14.24
CA ALA A 88 -42.45 -2.84 13.46
C ALA A 88 -42.09 -3.67 12.22
N LEU A 89 -42.59 -4.91 12.13
CA LEU A 89 -42.51 -5.72 10.91
C LEU A 89 -43.68 -5.34 10.01
N VAL A 90 -43.47 -4.30 9.20
CA VAL A 90 -44.39 -3.95 8.11
C VAL A 90 -44.51 -5.16 7.19
N ALA A 91 -45.74 -5.58 6.88
CA ALA A 91 -46.00 -6.60 5.89
C ALA A 91 -45.41 -6.16 4.54
N GLU A 92 -44.48 -6.96 4.01
CA GLU A 92 -43.96 -6.81 2.64
C GLU A 92 -45.12 -6.78 1.64
N GLY A 93 -45.10 -5.77 0.77
CA GLY A 93 -46.11 -5.58 -0.28
C GLY A 93 -45.86 -6.43 -1.51
N ASP A 94 -46.90 -6.55 -2.34
CA ASP A 94 -47.08 -7.42 -3.52
C ASP A 94 -46.11 -7.17 -4.73
N GLN A 95 -44.81 -7.02 -4.50
CA GLN A 95 -43.79 -6.85 -5.56
C GLN A 95 -42.64 -7.87 -5.44
N GLU A 96 -42.86 -9.02 -4.80
CA GLU A 96 -41.89 -10.10 -4.78
C GLU A 96 -42.03 -10.98 -6.04
N ALA A 97 -40.93 -11.18 -6.76
CA ALA A 97 -40.91 -12.03 -7.93
C ALA A 97 -41.24 -13.48 -7.52
N PRO A 98 -42.16 -14.18 -8.23
CA PRO A 98 -42.60 -15.51 -7.82
C PRO A 98 -41.44 -16.51 -7.83
N LEU A 99 -41.23 -17.17 -6.69
CA LEU A 99 -40.29 -18.29 -6.58
C LEU A 99 -40.81 -19.46 -7.42
N LEU A 100 -40.12 -19.75 -8.53
CA LEU A 100 -40.37 -20.91 -9.37
C LEU A 100 -39.93 -22.19 -8.60
N PRO A 101 -40.85 -23.10 -8.24
CA PRO A 101 -40.46 -24.36 -7.61
C PRO A 101 -39.78 -25.25 -8.67
N GLY A 102 -38.49 -25.54 -8.51
CA GLY A 102 -37.75 -26.49 -9.37
C GLY A 102 -36.34 -26.08 -9.80
N ALA A 103 -35.84 -24.89 -9.46
CA ALA A 103 -34.51 -24.41 -9.88
C ALA A 103 -33.39 -24.63 -8.84
N LEU A 104 -33.49 -25.69 -8.05
CA LEU A 104 -32.40 -26.18 -7.19
C LEU A 104 -32.16 -27.65 -7.52
N ASP A 105 -31.53 -27.90 -8.67
CA ASP A 105 -30.94 -29.20 -8.94
C ASP A 105 -29.52 -29.21 -8.37
N LEU A 106 -29.43 -29.60 -7.09
CA LEU A 106 -28.16 -29.99 -6.47
C LEU A 106 -27.71 -31.27 -7.17
N SER A 107 -26.90 -31.10 -8.22
CA SER A 107 -26.27 -32.13 -9.04
C SER A 107 -25.93 -33.43 -8.27
N ASN A 108 -26.88 -34.35 -8.26
CA ASN A 108 -26.70 -35.76 -7.99
C ASN A 108 -26.69 -36.47 -9.34
N LEU A 109 -25.53 -36.54 -9.98
CA LEU A 109 -25.29 -37.48 -11.07
C LEU A 109 -24.01 -38.28 -10.77
N PRO A 110 -24.08 -39.63 -10.78
CA PRO A 110 -22.92 -40.48 -10.55
C PRO A 110 -21.98 -40.44 -11.77
N PHE A 111 -20.68 -40.53 -11.50
CA PHE A 111 -19.65 -40.72 -12.52
C PHE A 111 -19.99 -41.93 -13.40
N LEU A 112 -20.46 -41.68 -14.63
CA LEU A 112 -20.65 -42.70 -15.65
C LEU A 112 -19.82 -42.35 -16.89
N GLY A 113 -18.87 -43.24 -17.18
CA GLY A 113 -18.49 -43.64 -18.54
C GLY A 113 -17.83 -42.58 -19.43
N ARG A 114 -16.50 -42.68 -19.54
CA ARG A 114 -15.75 -42.23 -20.73
C ARG A 114 -16.30 -42.93 -21.99
N PRO A 115 -16.63 -42.23 -23.09
CA PRO A 115 -16.57 -42.81 -24.42
C PRO A 115 -15.18 -42.55 -25.02
N GLU A 116 -14.59 -43.61 -25.57
CA GLU A 116 -13.45 -43.56 -26.48
C GLU A 116 -13.88 -43.06 -27.88
N PRO A 117 -12.92 -42.69 -28.75
CA PRO A 117 -13.10 -41.64 -29.75
C PRO A 117 -13.69 -42.18 -31.07
N THR A 118 -14.55 -41.39 -31.68
CA THR A 118 -14.96 -41.59 -33.08
C THR A 118 -14.21 -40.62 -33.99
N GLU A 119 -13.72 -41.19 -35.08
CA GLU A 119 -12.92 -40.63 -36.17
C GLU A 119 -13.26 -39.21 -36.68
N ALA A 120 -12.17 -38.47 -36.86
CA ALA A 120 -11.79 -37.72 -38.07
C ALA A 120 -12.75 -36.66 -38.64
N GLU A 121 -12.51 -35.42 -38.22
CA GLU A 121 -12.55 -34.27 -39.15
C GLU A 121 -11.26 -33.46 -39.01
N THR A 122 -10.61 -33.25 -40.16
CA THR A 122 -9.37 -32.50 -40.40
C THR A 122 -9.31 -31.15 -39.69
N PRO A 123 -8.21 -30.77 -39.01
CA PRO A 123 -8.06 -29.40 -38.56
C PRO A 123 -7.68 -28.52 -39.75
N ALA A 124 -8.62 -27.70 -40.20
CA ALA A 124 -8.30 -26.52 -40.99
C ALA A 124 -7.33 -25.65 -40.17
N ILE A 125 -6.20 -25.31 -40.78
CA ILE A 125 -5.23 -24.35 -40.25
C ILE A 125 -5.94 -23.00 -40.18
N VAL A 126 -6.49 -22.67 -39.01
CA VAL A 126 -6.93 -21.31 -38.70
C VAL A 126 -5.66 -20.52 -38.43
N ALA A 127 -5.25 -19.75 -39.44
CA ALA A 127 -4.25 -18.70 -39.25
C ALA A 127 -4.71 -17.80 -38.10
N PRO A 128 -3.85 -17.46 -37.12
CA PRO A 128 -4.24 -16.55 -36.06
C PRO A 128 -4.61 -15.19 -36.70
N PRO A 129 -5.73 -14.56 -36.30
CA PRO A 129 -6.07 -13.26 -36.82
C PRO A 129 -4.97 -12.25 -36.44
N PRO A 130 -4.74 -11.22 -37.28
CA PRO A 130 -3.72 -10.21 -37.00
C PRO A 130 -4.01 -9.52 -35.66
N ALA A 131 -2.94 -9.32 -34.88
CA ALA A 131 -2.98 -8.71 -33.56
C ALA A 131 -3.63 -7.32 -33.61
N ALA A 132 -4.92 -7.26 -33.25
CA ALA A 132 -5.55 -6.03 -32.85
C ALA A 132 -4.98 -5.62 -31.50
N SER A 133 -4.49 -4.39 -31.39
CA SER A 133 -4.18 -3.75 -30.11
C SER A 133 -5.38 -3.94 -29.18
N ALA A 134 -5.21 -4.73 -28.11
CA ALA A 134 -6.30 -5.11 -27.23
C ALA A 134 -6.70 -3.92 -26.32
N THR A 135 -7.28 -2.86 -26.87
CA THR A 135 -7.80 -1.69 -26.14
C THR A 135 -9.12 -1.97 -25.40
N GLY A 136 -9.47 -3.24 -25.21
CA GLY A 136 -10.73 -3.66 -24.58
C GLY A 136 -10.64 -3.88 -23.06
N PRO A 137 -11.81 -4.03 -22.40
CA PRO A 137 -11.91 -4.49 -21.02
C PRO A 137 -11.17 -5.80 -20.78
N LEU A 138 -10.58 -5.96 -19.60
CA LEU A 138 -10.01 -7.24 -19.16
C LEU A 138 -11.13 -8.16 -18.60
N PRO A 139 -10.91 -9.49 -18.58
CA PRO A 139 -11.87 -10.43 -18.03
C PRO A 139 -12.26 -10.08 -16.58
N PRO A 140 -13.54 -10.24 -16.19
CA PRO A 140 -13.96 -10.02 -14.82
C PRO A 140 -13.27 -11.01 -13.87
N ALA A 141 -13.06 -10.58 -12.63
CA ALA A 141 -12.51 -11.42 -11.56
C ALA A 141 -13.63 -11.79 -10.56
N PRO A 142 -13.56 -12.93 -9.87
CA PRO A 142 -12.54 -13.98 -10.00
C PRO A 142 -12.71 -14.86 -11.26
N ILE A 143 -11.60 -15.29 -11.84
CA ILE A 143 -11.59 -16.35 -12.86
C ILE A 143 -11.67 -17.72 -12.17
N ALA A 144 -12.56 -18.58 -12.66
CA ALA A 144 -12.75 -19.93 -12.13
C ALA A 144 -11.45 -20.74 -12.11
N GLY A 145 -11.19 -21.43 -10.99
CA GLY A 145 -10.00 -22.26 -10.80
C GLY A 145 -8.74 -21.52 -10.34
N LEU A 146 -8.75 -20.17 -10.30
CA LEU A 146 -7.62 -19.35 -9.85
C LEU A 146 -7.76 -18.80 -8.42
N TYR A 147 -8.72 -19.32 -7.65
CA TYR A 147 -8.92 -18.90 -6.27
C TYR A 147 -9.34 -20.05 -5.35
N THR A 148 -9.10 -19.87 -4.05
CA THR A 148 -9.52 -20.78 -2.97
C THR A 148 -10.01 -19.96 -1.77
N PRO A 149 -10.86 -20.49 -0.88
CA PRO A 149 -11.25 -19.78 0.35
C PRO A 149 -10.03 -19.33 1.17
N GLY A 150 -10.08 -18.09 1.63
CA GLY A 150 -9.03 -17.43 2.40
C GLY A 150 -9.50 -17.00 3.80
N PRO A 151 -8.61 -16.35 4.56
CA PRO A 151 -8.96 -15.80 5.87
C PRO A 151 -10.08 -14.76 5.78
N GLY A 152 -10.92 -14.70 6.82
CA GLY A 152 -11.96 -13.66 6.95
C GLY A 152 -13.06 -13.70 5.88
N GLY A 153 -13.28 -14.85 5.23
CA GLY A 153 -14.28 -15.00 4.17
C GLY A 153 -13.85 -14.44 2.81
N GLY A 154 -12.59 -13.97 2.68
CA GLY A 154 -12.00 -13.59 1.40
C GLY A 154 -11.56 -14.80 0.56
N VAL A 155 -10.92 -14.53 -0.57
CA VAL A 155 -10.37 -15.57 -1.45
C VAL A 155 -8.89 -15.36 -1.69
N LEU A 156 -8.13 -16.43 -1.80
CA LEU A 156 -6.70 -16.38 -2.08
C LEU A 156 -6.42 -16.86 -3.50
N PRO A 157 -5.45 -16.26 -4.21
CA PRO A 157 -5.00 -16.76 -5.49
C PRO A 157 -4.33 -18.13 -5.33
N VAL A 158 -4.60 -19.00 -6.29
CA VAL A 158 -3.97 -20.32 -6.44
C VAL A 158 -3.60 -20.55 -7.90
N ILE A 159 -2.61 -21.42 -8.12
CA ILE A 159 -2.29 -21.92 -9.45
C ILE A 159 -3.39 -22.91 -9.84
N ALA A 160 -3.98 -22.73 -11.03
CA ALA A 160 -5.05 -23.59 -11.50
C ALA A 160 -4.55 -25.03 -11.75
N PRO A 161 -5.44 -26.04 -11.75
CA PRO A 161 -5.06 -27.43 -12.03
C PRO A 161 -4.38 -27.65 -13.39
N ASP A 162 -4.64 -26.76 -14.35
CA ASP A 162 -4.02 -26.74 -15.68
C ASP A 162 -2.66 -26.00 -15.72
N GLY A 163 -2.17 -25.54 -14.57
CA GLY A 163 -0.90 -24.83 -14.41
C GLY A 163 -0.96 -23.33 -14.66
N ARG A 164 -2.11 -22.78 -15.08
CA ARG A 164 -2.25 -21.33 -15.28
C ARG A 164 -2.07 -20.58 -13.97
N THR A 165 -1.31 -19.49 -14.05
CA THR A 165 -1.01 -18.63 -12.90
C THR A 165 -1.86 -17.36 -12.89
N ALA A 166 -2.01 -16.73 -11.73
CA ALA A 166 -2.65 -15.42 -11.62
C ALA A 166 -1.90 -14.35 -12.44
N PHE A 167 -0.57 -14.44 -12.51
CA PHE A 167 0.26 -13.62 -13.39
C PHE A 167 -0.21 -13.69 -14.85
N GLU A 168 -0.34 -14.89 -15.42
CA GLU A 168 -0.71 -15.08 -16.83
C GLU A 168 -2.18 -14.71 -17.10
N ALA A 169 -3.09 -15.02 -16.16
CA ALA A 169 -4.52 -14.85 -16.38
C ALA A 169 -5.02 -13.42 -16.18
N TYR A 170 -4.39 -12.65 -15.29
CA TYR A 170 -4.83 -11.29 -14.96
C TYR A 170 -3.98 -10.18 -15.57
N ALA A 171 -2.81 -10.49 -16.13
CA ALA A 171 -2.00 -9.54 -16.89
C ALA A 171 -2.72 -9.06 -18.15
N ARG A 172 -2.47 -7.80 -18.52
CA ARG A 172 -2.98 -7.23 -19.77
C ARG A 172 -2.22 -7.83 -20.96
N PRO A 173 -2.90 -8.39 -21.98
CA PRO A 173 -2.24 -8.83 -23.19
C PRO A 173 -1.47 -7.69 -23.86
N PHE A 174 -0.25 -7.95 -24.29
CA PHE A 174 0.61 -6.95 -24.92
C PHE A 174 1.45 -7.55 -26.03
N THR A 175 1.47 -6.88 -27.19
CA THR A 175 2.30 -7.24 -28.33
C THR A 175 3.29 -6.12 -28.58
N ALA A 176 4.59 -6.42 -28.46
CA ALA A 176 5.64 -5.48 -28.77
C ALA A 176 5.69 -5.21 -30.28
N ASP A 177 5.80 -3.95 -30.68
CA ASP A 177 5.84 -3.52 -32.09
C ASP A 177 7.25 -3.17 -32.58
N GLY A 178 8.27 -3.47 -31.78
CA GLY A 178 9.68 -3.18 -32.05
C GLY A 178 10.16 -1.82 -31.52
N ARG A 179 9.26 -0.92 -31.11
CA ARG A 179 9.64 0.31 -30.43
C ARG A 179 10.12 0.04 -29.00
N PRO A 180 10.96 0.89 -28.41
CA PRO A 180 11.31 0.77 -27.00
C PRO A 180 10.07 0.92 -26.12
N LYS A 181 9.96 0.06 -25.11
CA LYS A 181 8.79 -0.01 -24.23
C LYS A 181 8.95 0.91 -23.03
N VAL A 182 7.90 1.62 -22.66
CA VAL A 182 7.82 2.31 -21.36
C VAL A 182 6.63 1.77 -20.61
N ALA A 183 6.83 1.41 -19.34
CA ALA A 183 5.75 1.06 -18.44
C ALA A 183 5.70 2.04 -17.27
N LEU A 184 4.51 2.18 -16.69
CA LEU A 184 4.31 3.01 -15.50
C LEU A 184 3.30 2.34 -14.57
N VAL A 185 3.64 2.27 -13.28
CA VAL A 185 2.75 1.83 -12.20
C VAL A 185 2.30 3.05 -11.40
N ILE A 186 0.99 3.21 -11.23
CA ILE A 186 0.39 4.24 -10.36
C ILE A 186 -0.26 3.58 -9.16
N GLY A 187 0.30 3.82 -7.97
CA GLY A 187 -0.12 3.26 -6.69
C GLY A 187 -0.95 4.20 -5.80
N GLY A 188 -1.25 3.73 -4.60
CA GLY A 188 -2.05 4.40 -3.58
C GLY A 188 -3.55 4.44 -3.87
N LEU A 189 -4.02 3.63 -4.82
CA LEU A 189 -5.41 3.64 -5.24
C LEU A 189 -6.32 2.98 -4.20
N GLY A 190 -7.57 3.45 -4.14
CA GLY A 190 -8.61 3.00 -3.22
C GLY A 190 -8.68 3.79 -1.90
N LEU A 191 -7.64 4.52 -1.51
CA LEU A 191 -7.65 5.36 -0.30
C LEU A 191 -8.43 6.66 -0.48
N ASN A 192 -8.40 7.24 -1.69
CA ASN A 192 -9.19 8.40 -2.05
C ASN A 192 -10.08 8.06 -3.26
N PRO A 193 -11.40 7.93 -3.09
CA PRO A 193 -12.33 7.58 -4.17
C PRO A 193 -12.26 8.50 -5.40
N GLN A 194 -12.02 9.80 -5.21
CA GLN A 194 -12.00 10.78 -6.31
C GLN A 194 -10.76 10.59 -7.18
N THR A 195 -9.56 10.53 -6.57
CA THR A 195 -8.33 10.31 -7.34
C THR A 195 -8.26 8.91 -7.91
N THR A 196 -8.81 7.92 -7.20
CA THR A 196 -8.91 6.53 -7.68
C THR A 196 -9.75 6.44 -8.94
N ARG A 197 -10.95 7.03 -8.94
CA ARG A 197 -11.81 7.08 -10.12
C ARG A 197 -11.14 7.84 -11.27
N ALA A 198 -10.55 9.01 -10.98
CA ALA A 198 -9.86 9.79 -12.00
C ALA A 198 -8.71 9.03 -12.66
N ALA A 199 -7.91 8.28 -11.88
CA ALA A 199 -6.85 7.44 -12.42
C ALA A 199 -7.42 6.35 -13.35
N ILE A 200 -8.47 5.64 -12.94
CA ILE A 200 -9.08 4.57 -13.72
C ILE A 200 -9.74 5.07 -15.01
N GLU A 201 -10.44 6.22 -14.96
CA GLU A 201 -11.24 6.69 -16.09
C GLU A 201 -10.44 7.53 -17.10
N THR A 202 -9.27 8.06 -16.72
CA THR A 202 -8.54 9.03 -17.55
C THR A 202 -7.14 8.58 -17.98
N LEU A 203 -6.53 7.62 -17.29
CA LEU A 203 -5.26 7.06 -17.72
C LEU A 203 -5.48 6.01 -18.81
N PRO A 204 -4.57 5.87 -19.78
CA PRO A 204 -4.69 4.82 -20.78
C PRO A 204 -4.54 3.43 -20.15
N PRO A 205 -5.20 2.40 -20.71
CA PRO A 205 -5.28 1.06 -20.10
C PRO A 205 -3.95 0.33 -20.01
N GLU A 206 -2.92 0.79 -20.73
CA GLU A 206 -1.54 0.30 -20.61
C GLU A 206 -0.85 0.74 -19.31
N ILE A 207 -1.38 1.74 -18.59
CA ILE A 207 -0.88 2.11 -17.25
C ILE A 207 -1.34 1.06 -16.25
N THR A 208 -0.40 0.47 -15.50
CA THR A 208 -0.71 -0.49 -14.44
C THR A 208 -1.16 0.24 -13.19
N LEU A 209 -2.25 -0.22 -12.58
CA LEU A 209 -2.83 0.38 -11.39
C LEU A 209 -2.54 -0.48 -10.16
N SER A 210 -2.11 0.13 -9.07
CA SER A 210 -1.79 -0.55 -7.82
C SER A 210 -2.67 -0.05 -6.67
N PHE A 211 -3.30 -0.98 -5.95
CA PHE A 211 -4.29 -0.65 -4.92
C PHE A 211 -3.82 -0.97 -3.51
N ALA A 212 -4.13 -0.07 -2.59
CA ALA A 212 -3.89 -0.24 -1.17
C ALA A 212 -4.82 -1.34 -0.60
N PRO A 213 -4.29 -2.30 0.18
CA PRO A 213 -5.06 -3.44 0.71
C PRO A 213 -6.13 -3.03 1.74
N TYR A 214 -6.02 -1.80 2.27
CA TYR A 214 -6.92 -1.24 3.28
C TYR A 214 -8.06 -0.42 2.70
N ALA A 215 -8.12 -0.27 1.37
CA ALA A 215 -9.18 0.49 0.71
C ALA A 215 -10.58 -0.08 1.00
N GLU A 216 -11.53 0.83 1.25
CA GLU A 216 -12.93 0.46 1.35
C GLU A 216 -13.48 0.12 -0.05
N GLY A 217 -14.26 -0.97 -0.15
CA GLY A 217 -14.80 -1.42 -1.43
C GLY A 217 -13.73 -1.84 -2.45
N LEU A 218 -12.55 -2.28 -2.00
CA LEU A 218 -11.39 -2.62 -2.83
C LEU A 218 -11.75 -3.46 -4.08
N GLN A 219 -12.54 -4.52 -3.93
CA GLN A 219 -12.92 -5.36 -5.06
C GLN A 219 -13.63 -4.57 -6.17
N GLY A 220 -14.56 -3.67 -5.81
CA GLY A 220 -15.28 -2.85 -6.78
C GLY A 220 -14.37 -1.89 -7.54
N TRP A 221 -13.32 -1.37 -6.90
CA TRP A 221 -12.31 -0.56 -7.60
C TRP A 221 -11.50 -1.39 -8.60
N ILE A 222 -11.13 -2.61 -8.22
CA ILE A 222 -10.40 -3.52 -9.11
C ILE A 222 -11.27 -3.95 -10.28
N ASP A 223 -12.55 -4.24 -10.05
CA ASP A 223 -13.50 -4.58 -11.11
C ASP A 223 -13.66 -3.42 -12.10
N LEU A 224 -13.77 -2.19 -11.59
CA LEU A 224 -13.84 -0.98 -12.43
C LEU A 224 -12.54 -0.76 -13.22
N ALA A 225 -11.38 -0.94 -12.60
CA ALA A 225 -10.08 -0.83 -13.27
C ALA A 225 -9.94 -1.84 -14.42
N ARG A 226 -10.30 -3.11 -14.16
CA ARG A 226 -10.27 -4.17 -15.15
C ARG A 226 -11.29 -3.93 -16.27
N ALA A 227 -12.47 -3.42 -15.95
CA ALA A 227 -13.47 -3.03 -16.95
C ALA A 227 -12.96 -1.90 -17.87
N ASN A 228 -12.08 -1.02 -17.37
CA ASN A 228 -11.40 0.00 -18.16
C ASN A 228 -10.11 -0.49 -18.84
N GLY A 229 -9.79 -1.79 -18.74
CA GLY A 229 -8.66 -2.40 -19.44
C GLY A 229 -7.33 -2.37 -18.67
N HIS A 230 -7.28 -1.78 -17.48
CA HIS A 230 -6.07 -1.73 -16.67
C HIS A 230 -5.77 -3.10 -16.06
N GLU A 231 -4.51 -3.51 -16.13
CA GLU A 231 -4.02 -4.56 -15.23
C GLU A 231 -3.73 -4.00 -13.85
N VAL A 232 -3.84 -4.87 -12.86
CA VAL A 232 -3.88 -4.46 -11.46
C VAL A 232 -2.84 -5.19 -10.61
N LEU A 233 -2.20 -4.45 -9.71
CA LEU A 233 -1.34 -4.93 -8.64
C LEU A 233 -2.00 -4.69 -7.27
N LEU A 234 -1.60 -5.50 -6.29
CA LEU A 234 -1.93 -5.27 -4.89
C LEU A 234 -0.70 -4.76 -4.12
N GLU A 235 -0.88 -3.75 -3.28
CA GLU A 235 0.21 -3.23 -2.45
C GLU A 235 0.48 -4.11 -1.23
N ALA A 236 1.76 -4.36 -0.99
CA ALA A 236 2.27 -5.02 0.20
C ALA A 236 2.98 -3.98 1.07
N PRO A 237 2.36 -3.56 2.19
CA PRO A 237 3.01 -2.71 3.19
C PRO A 237 4.26 -3.39 3.76
N MET A 238 5.41 -2.74 3.62
CA MET A 238 6.71 -3.28 4.02
C MET A 238 7.48 -2.31 4.91
N GLU A 239 8.29 -2.84 5.83
CA GLU A 239 9.08 -2.06 6.80
C GLU A 239 10.02 -1.04 6.12
N PRO A 240 9.82 0.26 6.34
CA PRO A 240 10.82 1.27 6.01
C PRO A 240 11.93 1.34 7.08
N VAL A 241 13.01 2.05 6.78
CA VAL A 241 14.14 2.26 7.72
C VAL A 241 13.76 2.95 9.03
N ASP A 242 12.74 3.81 9.01
CA ASP A 242 12.25 4.60 10.14
C ASP A 242 11.05 3.95 10.87
N TYR A 243 10.76 2.67 10.61
CA TYR A 243 9.77 1.90 11.37
C TYR A 243 10.17 1.81 12.86
N PRO A 244 9.23 1.98 13.83
CA PRO A 244 7.78 2.13 13.66
C PRO A 244 7.28 3.59 13.61
N ALA A 245 8.14 4.60 13.46
CA ALA A 245 7.69 6.00 13.38
C ALA A 245 6.85 6.25 12.11
N ASN A 246 7.17 5.52 11.03
CA ASN A 246 6.38 5.44 9.81
C ASN A 246 5.83 4.02 9.64
N ASP A 247 4.62 3.77 10.17
CA ASP A 247 3.95 2.47 10.08
C ASP A 247 2.89 2.47 8.96
N PRO A 248 3.11 1.72 7.86
CA PRO A 248 2.15 1.65 6.76
C PRO A 248 0.91 0.78 7.05
N GLY A 249 0.80 0.16 8.23
CA GLY A 249 -0.45 -0.44 8.71
C GLY A 249 -0.30 -1.75 9.48
N PRO A 250 -1.42 -2.34 9.95
CA PRO A 250 -1.40 -3.48 10.87
C PRO A 250 -0.82 -4.77 10.28
N TYR A 251 -0.78 -4.91 8.95
CA TYR A 251 -0.23 -6.07 8.25
C TYR A 251 1.14 -5.81 7.61
N THR A 252 1.86 -4.79 8.09
CA THR A 252 3.23 -4.48 7.63
C THR A 252 4.14 -5.71 7.76
N LEU A 253 4.79 -6.05 6.64
CA LEU A 253 5.81 -7.06 6.58
C LEU A 253 7.11 -6.47 7.13
N ILE A 254 7.59 -7.01 8.25
CA ILE A 254 8.81 -6.53 8.92
C ILE A 254 9.89 -7.60 8.90
N THR A 255 11.14 -7.17 8.87
CA THR A 255 12.34 -8.03 8.86
C THR A 255 12.41 -8.97 10.06
N ALA A 256 11.85 -8.55 11.20
CA ALA A 256 11.78 -9.33 12.43
C ALA A 256 10.63 -10.35 12.48
N ASN A 257 9.71 -10.35 11.51
CA ASN A 257 8.64 -11.36 11.44
C ASN A 257 9.26 -12.76 11.32
N ARG A 258 8.67 -13.73 12.01
CA ARG A 258 8.94 -15.14 11.70
C ARG A 258 8.37 -15.46 10.31
N PRO A 259 8.93 -16.43 9.57
CA PRO A 259 8.44 -16.76 8.23
C PRO A 259 6.92 -17.02 8.18
N GLU A 260 6.38 -17.75 9.15
CA GLU A 260 4.96 -18.02 9.27
C GLU A 260 4.11 -16.76 9.52
N ASP A 261 4.65 -15.73 10.18
CA ASP A 261 3.95 -14.47 10.44
C ASP A 261 3.88 -13.65 9.15
N THR A 262 4.99 -13.62 8.39
CA THR A 262 5.04 -13.02 7.05
C THR A 262 4.03 -13.69 6.11
N VAL A 263 3.95 -15.02 6.10
CA VAL A 263 2.98 -15.75 5.29
C VAL A 263 1.54 -15.44 5.72
N ARG A 264 1.22 -15.45 7.02
CA ARG A 264 -0.14 -15.10 7.49
C ARG A 264 -0.54 -13.67 7.13
N LYS A 265 0.39 -12.72 7.26
CA LYS A 265 0.15 -11.32 6.85
C LYS A 265 -0.09 -11.20 5.35
N LEU A 266 0.73 -11.89 4.54
CA LEU A 266 0.56 -11.95 3.10
C LEU A 266 -0.79 -12.57 2.70
N GLU A 267 -1.20 -13.65 3.34
CA GLU A 267 -2.51 -14.26 3.08
C GLU A 267 -3.66 -13.32 3.40
N TRP A 268 -3.58 -12.58 4.51
CA TRP A 268 -4.58 -11.56 4.81
C TRP A 268 -4.60 -10.46 3.75
N LEU A 269 -3.44 -9.98 3.30
CA LEU A 269 -3.34 -8.95 2.25
C LEU A 269 -3.95 -9.47 0.94
N MET A 270 -3.55 -10.66 0.51
CA MET A 270 -4.04 -11.28 -0.72
C MET A 270 -5.53 -11.60 -0.68
N SER A 271 -6.09 -11.87 0.51
CA SER A 271 -7.51 -12.17 0.66
C SER A 271 -8.43 -10.96 0.54
N ARG A 272 -7.87 -9.74 0.45
CA ARG A 272 -8.66 -8.50 0.37
C ARG A 272 -9.38 -8.33 -0.95
N ALA A 273 -8.89 -8.94 -2.02
CA ALA A 273 -9.49 -8.87 -3.35
C ALA A 273 -8.99 -9.99 -4.28
N THR A 274 -9.48 -9.99 -5.51
CA THR A 274 -9.04 -10.83 -6.63
C THR A 274 -8.92 -10.00 -7.91
N GLY A 275 -8.26 -10.52 -8.94
CA GLY A 275 -8.11 -9.83 -10.22
C GLY A 275 -6.80 -9.05 -10.40
N TYR A 276 -5.89 -9.11 -9.41
CA TYR A 276 -4.51 -8.65 -9.54
C TYR A 276 -3.59 -9.78 -10.02
N TYR A 277 -2.55 -9.44 -10.78
CA TYR A 277 -1.61 -10.42 -11.34
C TYR A 277 -0.34 -10.58 -10.47
N GLY A 278 -0.13 -9.67 -9.52
CA GLY A 278 1.07 -9.61 -8.70
C GLY A 278 0.94 -8.59 -7.57
N LEU A 279 2.01 -8.49 -6.78
CA LEU A 279 2.14 -7.51 -5.71
C LEU A 279 3.19 -6.45 -6.07
N THR A 280 3.09 -5.27 -5.45
CA THR A 280 4.15 -4.25 -5.39
C THR A 280 4.47 -3.91 -3.94
N ASN A 281 5.67 -3.42 -3.66
CA ASN A 281 5.98 -2.87 -2.35
C ASN A 281 5.28 -1.52 -2.15
N TYR A 282 4.80 -1.29 -0.93
CA TYR A 282 4.51 0.03 -0.41
C TYR A 282 5.49 0.30 0.72
N LEU A 283 6.39 1.27 0.51
CA LEU A 283 7.62 1.45 1.28
C LEU A 283 8.51 0.20 1.19
N GLY A 284 9.16 -0.19 2.29
CA GLY A 284 9.96 -1.42 2.35
C GLY A 284 11.47 -1.24 2.29
N SER A 285 11.99 -0.02 2.41
CA SER A 285 13.42 0.29 2.31
C SER A 285 14.31 -0.50 3.27
N ARG A 286 13.76 -1.00 4.39
CA ARG A 286 14.44 -1.95 5.28
C ARG A 286 14.06 -3.40 4.95
N PHE A 287 12.79 -3.71 4.74
CA PHE A 287 12.33 -5.07 4.45
C PHE A 287 13.07 -5.70 3.27
N VAL A 288 13.19 -4.96 2.17
CA VAL A 288 13.81 -5.45 0.94
C VAL A 288 15.31 -5.69 1.10
N THR A 289 15.94 -5.28 2.20
CA THR A 289 17.37 -5.54 2.48
C THR A 289 17.62 -6.87 3.21
N SER A 290 16.57 -7.54 3.69
CA SER A 290 16.69 -8.83 4.38
C SER A 290 16.49 -10.02 3.44
N ASP A 291 17.53 -10.85 3.27
CA ASP A 291 17.49 -12.06 2.42
C ASP A 291 16.45 -13.06 2.91
N THR A 292 16.39 -13.28 4.24
CA THR A 292 15.44 -14.21 4.86
C THR A 292 14.00 -13.76 4.64
N ALA A 293 13.74 -12.46 4.83
CA ALA A 293 12.39 -11.90 4.67
C ALA A 293 11.96 -11.94 3.20
N MET A 294 12.83 -11.51 2.28
CA MET A 294 12.56 -11.55 0.84
C MET A 294 12.40 -12.99 0.32
N THR A 295 13.19 -13.95 0.80
CA THR A 295 13.04 -15.36 0.43
C THR A 295 11.66 -15.88 0.82
N THR A 296 11.22 -15.60 2.06
CA THR A 296 9.88 -15.98 2.53
C THR A 296 8.79 -15.34 1.68
N PHE A 297 8.89 -14.04 1.42
CA PHE A 297 7.97 -13.28 0.58
C PHE A 297 7.86 -13.86 -0.83
N THR A 298 8.99 -14.01 -1.53
CA THR A 298 9.02 -14.51 -2.91
C THR A 298 8.53 -15.95 -3.02
N LEU A 299 8.83 -16.82 -2.06
CA LEU A 299 8.31 -18.19 -2.05
C LEU A 299 6.79 -18.23 -1.86
N ALA A 300 6.24 -17.35 -1.01
CA ALA A 300 4.79 -17.23 -0.84
C ALA A 300 4.08 -16.75 -2.12
N LEU A 301 4.66 -15.77 -2.84
CA LEU A 301 4.14 -15.34 -4.14
C LEU A 301 4.24 -16.45 -5.19
N LYS A 302 5.37 -17.17 -5.23
CA LYS A 302 5.57 -18.30 -6.15
C LYS A 302 4.51 -19.37 -5.97
N ALA A 303 4.21 -19.75 -4.72
CA ALA A 303 3.21 -20.77 -4.41
C ALA A 303 1.79 -20.39 -4.91
N ARG A 304 1.55 -19.11 -5.19
CA ARG A 304 0.26 -18.57 -5.63
C ARG A 304 0.26 -18.10 -7.08
N GLY A 305 1.37 -18.30 -7.81
CA GLY A 305 1.50 -17.90 -9.21
C GLY A 305 1.44 -16.38 -9.43
N LEU A 306 2.01 -15.60 -8.49
CA LEU A 306 2.02 -14.14 -8.54
C LEU A 306 3.38 -13.58 -8.96
N ALA A 307 3.35 -12.42 -9.60
CA ALA A 307 4.54 -11.61 -9.87
C ALA A 307 4.85 -10.62 -8.75
N PHE A 308 6.06 -10.07 -8.78
CA PHE A 308 6.45 -8.93 -7.95
C PHE A 308 6.99 -7.79 -8.83
N ILE A 309 6.31 -6.66 -8.85
CA ILE A 309 6.74 -5.46 -9.57
C ILE A 309 7.05 -4.40 -8.53
N ASP A 310 8.32 -4.03 -8.34
CA ASP A 310 8.71 -3.08 -7.28
C ASP A 310 9.01 -1.68 -7.81
N ASP A 311 9.02 -0.71 -6.89
CA ASP A 311 9.30 0.70 -7.14
C ASP A 311 10.79 1.05 -7.36
N GLY A 312 11.66 0.03 -7.46
CA GLY A 312 13.10 0.17 -7.68
C GLY A 312 13.94 -0.16 -6.44
N GLN A 313 13.34 -0.09 -5.24
CA GLN A 313 14.05 -0.37 -3.98
C GLN A 313 14.57 -1.81 -3.89
N ALA A 314 13.96 -2.73 -4.62
CA ALA A 314 14.36 -4.12 -4.62
C ALA A 314 15.06 -4.52 -5.93
N SER A 315 15.57 -3.60 -6.74
CA SER A 315 16.23 -3.87 -8.04
C SER A 315 17.36 -4.92 -8.01
N LEU A 316 18.08 -5.05 -6.89
CA LEU A 316 19.15 -6.05 -6.72
C LEU A 316 18.64 -7.45 -6.31
N ARG A 317 17.32 -7.63 -6.17
CA ARG A 317 16.72 -8.91 -5.77
C ARG A 317 16.44 -9.81 -6.96
N GLY A 318 16.79 -11.08 -6.80
CA GLY A 318 16.36 -12.15 -7.69
C GLY A 318 15.28 -13.01 -7.04
N GLY A 319 14.77 -13.98 -7.78
CA GLY A 319 13.84 -14.95 -7.23
C GLY A 319 13.14 -15.75 -8.32
N PRO A 320 12.59 -16.92 -7.97
CA PRO A 320 11.92 -17.81 -8.93
C PRO A 320 10.48 -17.36 -9.28
N ILE A 321 10.25 -16.05 -9.45
CA ILE A 321 8.95 -15.46 -9.84
C ILE A 321 9.14 -14.40 -10.92
N PRO A 322 8.12 -14.15 -11.78
CA PRO A 322 8.15 -13.01 -12.69
C PRO A 322 8.35 -11.70 -11.93
N ARG A 323 9.32 -10.90 -12.37
CA ARG A 323 9.74 -9.70 -11.67
C ARG A 323 10.16 -8.56 -12.59
N ALA A 324 9.82 -7.33 -12.20
CA ALA A 324 10.38 -6.10 -12.75
C ALA A 324 10.59 -5.09 -11.61
N SER A 325 11.54 -4.18 -11.79
CA SER A 325 11.83 -3.11 -10.83
C SER A 325 11.78 -1.78 -11.56
N ALA A 326 11.15 -0.78 -10.97
CA ALA A 326 11.12 0.55 -11.55
C ALA A 326 12.54 1.14 -11.57
N ASP A 327 12.84 1.83 -12.65
CA ASP A 327 14.06 2.60 -12.83
C ASP A 327 13.96 3.97 -12.16
N ARG A 328 12.73 4.48 -11.99
CA ARG A 328 12.43 5.83 -11.51
C ARG A 328 11.10 5.91 -10.78
N ILE A 329 11.12 6.68 -9.69
CA ILE A 329 9.92 7.24 -9.08
C ILE A 329 9.66 8.60 -9.74
N ILE A 330 8.48 8.78 -10.33
CA ILE A 330 8.20 9.96 -11.16
C ILE A 330 7.73 11.18 -10.35
N ASP A 331 7.30 10.98 -9.11
CA ASP A 331 6.62 11.98 -8.29
C ASP A 331 7.19 12.09 -6.86
N ASP A 332 8.50 11.87 -6.72
CA ASP A 332 9.23 12.16 -5.48
C ASP A 332 9.09 13.64 -5.07
N GLU A 333 9.04 14.54 -6.07
CA GLU A 333 8.63 15.92 -5.91
C GLU A 333 7.27 16.16 -6.58
N LEU A 334 6.27 16.60 -5.81
CA LEU A 334 4.88 16.82 -6.25
C LEU A 334 4.70 18.14 -7.01
N ALA A 335 5.58 18.40 -7.97
CA ALA A 335 5.53 19.57 -8.85
C ALA A 335 5.46 19.11 -10.31
N ALA A 336 4.57 19.74 -11.09
CA ALA A 336 4.35 19.41 -12.49
C ALA A 336 5.66 19.34 -13.32
N GLY A 337 6.51 20.36 -13.20
CA GLY A 337 7.78 20.40 -13.92
C GLY A 337 8.77 19.31 -13.50
N SER A 338 8.79 18.93 -12.22
CA SER A 338 9.64 17.85 -11.71
C SER A 338 9.16 16.50 -12.22
N ILE A 339 7.85 16.25 -12.21
CA ILE A 339 7.24 15.04 -12.76
C ILE A 339 7.49 14.93 -14.26
N ASP A 340 7.30 16.01 -15.02
CA ASP A 340 7.62 16.06 -16.45
C ASP A 340 9.11 15.77 -16.71
N GLY A 341 9.99 16.27 -15.84
CA GLY A 341 11.41 15.97 -15.87
C GLY A 341 11.69 14.47 -15.71
N GLN A 342 11.10 13.84 -14.68
CA GLN A 342 11.26 12.40 -14.45
C GLN A 342 10.69 11.55 -15.59
N LEU A 343 9.53 11.93 -16.13
CA LEU A 343 8.93 11.25 -17.28
C LEU A 343 9.82 11.33 -18.52
N LYS A 344 10.46 12.47 -18.81
CA LYS A 344 11.45 12.59 -19.89
C LYS A 344 12.70 11.75 -19.66
N MET A 345 13.15 11.64 -18.42
CA MET A 345 14.27 10.76 -18.06
C MET A 345 13.90 9.29 -18.24
N LEU A 346 12.65 8.92 -17.90
CA LEU A 346 12.13 7.57 -18.12
C LEU A 346 12.08 7.23 -19.62
N GLU A 347 11.60 8.16 -20.45
CA GLU A 347 11.64 8.03 -21.91
C GLU A 347 13.06 7.81 -22.45
N SER A 348 14.00 8.65 -22.01
CA SER A 348 15.41 8.56 -22.40
C SER A 348 16.02 7.21 -22.00
N GLY A 349 15.67 6.73 -20.80
CA GLY A 349 16.09 5.42 -20.30
C GLY A 349 15.54 4.26 -21.13
N ALA A 350 14.29 4.37 -21.60
CA ALA A 350 13.69 3.36 -22.48
C ALA A 350 14.32 3.39 -23.88
N ALA A 351 14.51 4.58 -24.46
CA ALA A 351 15.15 4.74 -25.76
C ALA A 351 16.57 4.16 -25.77
N GLY A 352 17.33 4.34 -24.68
CA GLY A 352 18.70 3.83 -24.56
C GLY A 352 18.81 2.32 -24.28
N ARG A 353 17.88 1.75 -23.51
CA ARG A 353 17.96 0.33 -23.04
C ARG A 353 16.93 -0.60 -23.68
N GLY A 354 16.09 -0.08 -24.57
CA GLY A 354 14.96 -0.80 -25.17
C GLY A 354 13.72 -0.89 -24.27
N GLN A 355 13.86 -0.70 -22.95
CA GLN A 355 12.73 -0.60 -22.04
C GLN A 355 13.05 0.21 -20.78
N ALA A 356 12.03 0.81 -20.17
CA ALA A 356 12.11 1.37 -18.82
C ALA A 356 10.76 1.27 -18.09
N LEU A 357 10.82 1.15 -16.76
CA LEU A 357 9.64 1.11 -15.88
C LEU A 357 9.70 2.29 -14.91
N GLY A 358 8.62 3.05 -14.80
CA GLY A 358 8.46 4.06 -13.75
C GLY A 358 7.42 3.63 -12.71
N SER A 359 7.49 4.24 -11.54
CA SER A 359 6.47 4.13 -10.48
C SER A 359 6.08 5.52 -9.98
N GLY A 360 4.88 5.66 -9.47
CA GLY A 360 4.42 6.84 -8.75
C GLY A 360 3.09 6.58 -8.05
N PHE A 361 2.51 7.61 -7.45
CA PHE A 361 1.26 7.54 -6.72
C PHE A 361 0.15 8.36 -7.38
N ALA A 362 -1.09 8.04 -7.04
CA ALA A 362 -2.30 8.66 -7.58
C ALA A 362 -2.57 10.07 -7.02
N TYR A 363 -1.57 10.95 -7.02
CA TYR A 363 -1.77 12.37 -6.73
C TYR A 363 -2.42 13.08 -7.93
N PRO A 364 -3.28 14.09 -7.70
CA PRO A 364 -3.94 14.81 -8.80
C PRO A 364 -2.97 15.37 -9.85
N VAL A 365 -1.83 15.90 -9.41
CA VAL A 365 -0.79 16.42 -10.31
C VAL A 365 -0.13 15.29 -11.10
N THR A 366 0.20 14.16 -10.47
CA THR A 366 0.79 12.98 -11.13
C THR A 366 -0.14 12.43 -12.20
N ILE A 367 -1.43 12.20 -11.87
CA ILE A 367 -2.43 11.70 -12.82
C ILE A 367 -2.54 12.61 -14.04
N ASN A 368 -2.62 13.93 -13.83
CA ASN A 368 -2.73 14.87 -14.93
C ASN A 368 -1.49 14.86 -15.84
N GLN A 369 -0.28 14.86 -15.27
CA GLN A 369 0.94 14.83 -16.09
C GLN A 369 1.10 13.50 -16.83
N VAL A 370 0.85 12.37 -16.17
CA VAL A 370 0.90 11.05 -16.80
C VAL A 370 -0.08 10.94 -17.96
N ARG A 371 -1.31 11.43 -17.78
CA ARG A 371 -2.33 11.45 -18.85
C ARG A 371 -1.84 12.22 -20.08
N LEU A 372 -1.33 13.43 -19.88
CA LEU A 372 -0.82 14.28 -20.96
C LEU A 372 0.41 13.65 -21.63
N TRP A 373 1.33 13.13 -20.84
CA TRP A 373 2.54 12.47 -21.28
C TRP A 373 2.25 11.24 -22.15
N ALA A 374 1.37 10.36 -21.67
CA ALA A 374 1.04 9.10 -22.33
C ALA A 374 0.37 9.32 -23.70
N ALA A 375 -0.48 10.34 -23.83
CA ALA A 375 -1.16 10.68 -25.08
C ALA A 375 -0.19 10.99 -26.24
N GLY A 376 0.98 11.56 -25.95
CA GLY A 376 1.98 11.89 -26.96
C GLY A 376 3.08 10.83 -27.15
N LEU A 377 3.09 9.77 -26.34
CA LEU A 377 4.23 8.85 -26.23
C LEU A 377 4.51 8.10 -27.54
N SER A 378 3.45 7.65 -28.22
CA SER A 378 3.58 6.97 -29.53
C SER A 378 4.23 7.86 -30.60
N GLY A 379 3.93 9.16 -30.61
CA GLY A 379 4.53 10.12 -31.54
C GLY A 379 6.01 10.38 -31.27
N ARG A 380 6.49 10.05 -30.06
CA ARG A 380 7.91 10.11 -29.68
C ARG A 380 8.66 8.80 -29.95
N GLY A 381 8.04 7.84 -30.64
CA GLY A 381 8.68 6.59 -31.03
C GLY A 381 8.78 5.55 -29.90
N LEU A 382 8.01 5.72 -28.82
CA LEU A 382 7.97 4.80 -27.68
C LEU A 382 6.61 4.08 -27.63
N GLN A 383 6.60 2.84 -27.15
CA GLN A 383 5.38 2.06 -26.94
C GLN A 383 5.05 2.02 -25.46
N LEU A 384 3.86 2.53 -25.08
CA LEU A 384 3.35 2.35 -23.72
C LEU A 384 2.98 0.88 -23.53
N ALA A 385 3.42 0.27 -22.43
CA ALA A 385 3.23 -1.13 -22.15
C ALA A 385 2.79 -1.35 -20.70
N PRO A 386 1.96 -2.37 -20.42
CA PRO A 386 1.68 -2.79 -19.05
C PRO A 386 2.96 -3.24 -18.34
N ALA A 387 3.03 -3.05 -17.03
CA ALA A 387 4.20 -3.43 -16.23
C ALA A 387 4.45 -4.95 -16.24
N SER A 388 3.43 -5.79 -16.42
CA SER A 388 3.59 -7.24 -16.61
C SER A 388 4.48 -7.57 -17.83
N ALA A 389 4.47 -6.76 -18.89
CA ALA A 389 5.31 -6.92 -20.07
C ALA A 389 6.79 -6.54 -19.85
N MET A 390 7.13 -6.01 -18.67
CA MET A 390 8.51 -5.78 -18.22
C MET A 390 9.06 -6.94 -17.40
N ALA A 391 8.20 -7.82 -16.90
CA ALA A 391 8.58 -8.87 -15.98
C ALA A 391 9.44 -9.95 -16.64
N LYS A 392 10.48 -10.38 -15.94
CA LYS A 392 11.38 -11.49 -16.33
C LYS A 392 11.33 -12.58 -15.24
N ARG A 393 11.46 -13.84 -15.64
CA ARG A 393 11.51 -15.00 -14.72
C ARG A 393 12.93 -15.32 -14.29
#